data_AF-A0A183ISE0-F1
#
_entry.id   AF-A0A183ISE0-F1
#
_cell.length_a   1.000
_cell.length_b   1.000
_cell.length_c   1.000
_cell.angle_alpha   90.00
_cell.angle_beta   90.00
_cell.angle_gamma   90.00
#
_symmetry.space_group_name_H-M   'P 1'
#
loop_
_entity.id
_entity.type
_entity.pdbx_description
1 polymer ?
#
loop_
_entity_poly.entity_id
_entity_poly.type
_entity_poly.pdbx_seq_one_letter_code
_entity_poly.pdbx_strand_id
1 'polypeptide(L)'
;MEKARSTEITGPVILKISRGLNILRNLTLNFTKEQFVEVQSDIMHNLQIYFRRICSSSSCREQLSLYPDIEYILARVTDAQELLHIWTAWHSNPRNEEIMKRYMNIVSLLNQAARNAGFRNSGYKYAAASACLQLRAADLHLLFTILGKIVYTLAFQGEPIYLQSPNPALYEAVGGLFDLTFNSLEHLQDMTLLPTFSITNEDEINFLYRMALRKLPLLTFTYFLESWRKSIFISDNYASALSNKNWWDKKSAIQGIGAPVEIVNAFDPGASVSTFDFKSRIQEFFGELLQFQLLAKFCPTGELSKCKISAKNGKWLLRKLNVGNVLEFDEFLLSANLSALSAKPLMKYFERLHQWLKNENDRNHICRGWGIDNRLPANVIKTLSTPRCKVPPPQPQTSTTTTPTPKTPTPTAKPPPPSSSPVTITTPQTTTKGAHRGMTKEDYESADAAFASLNLPSTGLITADTAAAHLI
;
A
#
# COMPACT_ATOMS: atom_id res chain seq x y z
N MET A 1 10.67 42.76 9.32
CA MET A 1 11.49 41.93 8.41
C MET A 1 12.88 41.63 8.97
N GLU A 2 13.07 41.61 10.29
CA GLU A 2 14.35 41.25 10.93
C GLU A 2 14.14 40.15 11.97
N LYS A 3 14.48 38.92 11.59
CA LYS A 3 14.99 37.80 12.41
C LYS A 3 14.98 36.50 11.59
N ALA A 4 15.53 36.54 10.37
CA ALA A 4 16.09 35.33 9.80
C ALA A 4 17.43 35.13 10.52
N ARG A 5 17.47 34.29 11.55
CA ARG A 5 18.75 33.82 12.10
C ARG A 5 19.52 33.23 10.93
N SER A 6 20.68 33.79 10.63
CA SER A 6 21.65 33.17 9.74
C SER A 6 22.13 31.87 10.40
N THR A 7 21.43 30.76 10.15
CA THR A 7 21.99 29.44 10.36
C THR A 7 23.18 29.32 9.43
N GLU A 8 24.39 29.32 9.99
CA GLU A 8 25.60 29.00 9.25
C GLU A 8 25.38 27.66 8.53
N ILE A 9 25.41 27.70 7.20
CA ILE A 9 25.28 26.51 6.38
C ILE A 9 26.53 25.66 6.63
N THR A 10 26.38 24.56 7.36
CA THR A 10 27.50 23.70 7.74
C THR A 10 28.08 22.97 6.52
N GLY A 11 29.37 22.61 6.57
CA GLY A 11 30.06 21.90 5.48
C GLY A 11 29.32 20.66 4.92
N PRO A 12 28.71 19.79 5.74
CA PRO A 12 27.93 18.65 5.26
C PRO A 12 26.71 19.04 4.43
N VAL A 13 26.01 20.11 4.83
CA VAL A 13 24.85 20.65 4.11
C VAL A 13 25.27 21.25 2.77
N ILE A 14 26.36 22.03 2.74
CA ILE A 14 26.94 22.57 1.49
C ILE A 14 27.34 21.43 0.55
N LEU A 15 27.95 20.36 1.07
CA LEU A 15 28.35 19.21 0.27
C LEU A 15 27.15 18.46 -0.31
N LYS A 16 26.05 18.28 0.44
CA LYS A 16 24.82 17.67 -0.08
C LYS A 16 24.15 18.55 -1.13
N ILE A 17 24.06 19.86 -0.92
CA ILE A 17 23.54 20.80 -1.92
C ILE A 17 24.42 20.77 -3.17
N SER A 18 25.74 20.85 -3.03
CA SER A 18 26.69 20.79 -4.14
C SER A 18 26.59 19.47 -4.89
N ARG A 19 26.47 18.32 -4.21
CA ARG A 19 26.23 17.01 -4.83
C ARG A 19 24.87 16.98 -5.55
N GLY A 20 23.80 17.42 -4.91
CA GLY A 20 22.45 17.45 -5.48
C GLY A 20 22.37 18.36 -6.71
N LEU A 21 22.96 19.55 -6.64
CA LEU A 21 23.08 20.48 -7.77
C LEU A 21 23.98 19.94 -8.87
N ASN A 22 25.10 19.29 -8.55
CA ASN A 22 25.95 18.64 -9.57
C ASN A 22 25.23 17.48 -10.25
N ILE A 23 24.46 16.68 -9.51
CA ILE A 23 23.62 15.61 -10.06
C ILE A 23 22.53 16.20 -10.97
N LEU A 24 21.81 17.22 -10.50
CA LEU A 24 20.78 17.91 -11.28
C LEU A 24 21.38 18.58 -12.52
N ARG A 25 22.53 19.22 -12.39
CA ARG A 25 23.29 19.85 -13.47
C ARG A 25 23.75 18.82 -14.50
N ASN A 26 24.32 17.69 -14.08
CA ASN A 26 24.74 16.64 -15.01
C ASN A 26 23.54 15.96 -15.68
N LEU A 27 22.42 15.82 -14.97
CA LEU A 27 21.15 15.38 -15.57
C LEU A 27 20.62 16.40 -16.58
N THR A 28 20.62 17.70 -16.27
CA THR A 28 20.07 18.75 -17.15
C THR A 28 20.98 19.13 -18.32
N LEU A 29 22.29 18.99 -18.20
CA LEU A 29 23.24 19.29 -19.27
C LEU A 29 23.28 18.19 -20.35
N ASN A 30 22.93 16.96 -20.00
CA ASN A 30 22.98 15.80 -20.90
C ASN A 30 21.62 15.17 -21.19
N PHE A 31 20.54 15.82 -20.77
CA PHE A 31 19.17 15.45 -21.07
C PHE A 31 18.51 16.65 -21.72
N THR A 32 18.17 16.53 -23.00
CA THR A 32 17.61 17.67 -23.71
C THR A 32 16.23 18.01 -23.14
N LYS A 33 15.81 19.27 -23.29
CA LYS A 33 14.47 19.69 -22.88
C LYS A 33 13.41 18.81 -23.56
N GLU A 34 13.66 18.41 -24.80
CA GLU A 34 12.80 17.53 -25.61
C GLU A 34 12.70 16.15 -24.98
N GLN A 35 13.82 15.53 -24.59
CA GLN A 35 13.83 14.22 -23.90
C GLN A 35 13.10 14.26 -22.55
N PHE A 36 13.21 15.37 -21.81
CA PHE A 36 12.47 15.56 -20.57
C PHE A 36 10.97 15.67 -20.78
N VAL A 37 10.56 16.48 -21.76
CA VAL A 37 9.15 16.60 -22.15
C VAL A 37 8.63 15.26 -22.66
N GLU A 38 9.42 14.49 -23.39
CA GLU A 38 9.05 13.16 -23.88
C GLU A 38 8.79 12.18 -22.73
N VAL A 39 9.68 12.07 -21.74
CA VAL A 39 9.47 11.21 -20.56
C VAL A 39 8.21 11.63 -19.79
N GLN A 40 8.04 12.92 -19.52
CA GLN A 40 6.86 13.40 -18.81
C GLN A 40 5.57 13.15 -19.61
N SER A 41 5.62 13.38 -20.92
CA SER A 41 4.52 13.09 -21.85
C SER A 41 4.16 11.61 -21.82
N ASP A 42 5.12 10.70 -21.92
CA ASP A 42 4.88 9.26 -21.91
C ASP A 42 4.29 8.78 -20.57
N ILE A 43 4.75 9.32 -19.43
CA ILE A 43 4.16 9.04 -18.11
C ILE A 43 2.70 9.51 -18.06
N MET A 44 2.43 10.74 -18.51
CA MET A 44 1.07 11.30 -18.52
C MET A 44 0.13 10.52 -19.45
N HIS A 45 0.61 10.08 -20.63
CA HIS A 45 -0.16 9.22 -21.52
C HIS A 45 -0.46 7.87 -20.88
N ASN A 46 0.51 7.25 -20.20
CA ASN A 46 0.28 5.99 -19.48
C ASN A 46 -0.79 6.15 -18.39
N LEU A 47 -0.76 7.24 -17.61
CA LEU A 47 -1.80 7.55 -16.62
C LEU A 47 -3.16 7.75 -17.28
N GLN A 48 -3.23 8.47 -18.41
CA GLN A 48 -4.47 8.66 -19.14
C GLN A 48 -5.04 7.35 -19.71
N ILE A 49 -4.19 6.41 -20.12
CA ILE A 49 -4.61 5.07 -20.55
C ILE A 49 -5.14 4.27 -19.36
N TYR A 50 -4.43 4.32 -18.24
CA TYR A 50 -4.76 3.57 -17.03
C TYR A 50 -6.12 3.95 -16.45
N PHE A 51 -6.50 5.22 -16.41
CA PHE A 51 -7.80 5.63 -15.85
C PHE A 51 -8.99 5.41 -16.80
N ARG A 52 -8.82 4.71 -17.94
CA ARG A 52 -9.93 4.45 -18.86
C ARG A 52 -10.78 3.27 -18.40
N ARG A 53 -12.03 3.26 -18.89
CA ARG A 53 -13.03 2.24 -18.55
C ARG A 53 -12.80 0.93 -19.31
N ILE A 54 -13.23 -0.17 -18.71
CA ILE A 54 -13.35 -1.51 -19.33
C ILE A 54 -14.81 -1.91 -19.48
N CYS A 55 -15.12 -2.92 -20.28
CA CYS A 55 -16.47 -3.44 -20.43
C CYS A 55 -16.84 -4.40 -19.28
N SER A 56 -18.01 -4.25 -18.66
CA SER A 56 -18.48 -5.16 -17.60
C SER A 56 -18.80 -6.58 -18.12
N SER A 57 -19.05 -6.72 -19.42
CA SER A 57 -19.31 -7.99 -20.08
C SER A 57 -18.87 -7.97 -21.54
N SER A 58 -18.91 -9.12 -22.21
CA SER A 58 -18.63 -9.25 -23.65
C SER A 58 -19.51 -8.37 -24.54
N SER A 59 -20.72 -8.03 -24.09
CA SER A 59 -21.64 -7.14 -24.82
C SER A 59 -21.27 -5.66 -24.75
N CYS A 60 -20.39 -5.28 -23.81
CA CYS A 60 -19.98 -3.90 -23.51
C CYS A 60 -21.12 -2.88 -23.37
N ARG A 61 -22.31 -3.31 -22.93
CA ARG A 61 -23.43 -2.38 -22.66
C ARG A 61 -23.14 -1.43 -21.50
N GLU A 62 -22.28 -1.85 -20.59
CA GLU A 62 -21.86 -1.09 -19.43
C GLU A 62 -20.33 -1.06 -19.36
N GLN A 63 -19.82 0.09 -18.94
CA GLN A 63 -18.39 0.35 -18.82
C GLN A 63 -18.04 0.71 -17.38
N LEU A 64 -17.03 0.04 -16.85
CA LEU A 64 -16.55 0.16 -15.49
C LEU A 64 -15.27 0.99 -15.46
N SER A 65 -15.24 2.00 -14.60
CA SER A 65 -14.06 2.77 -14.26
C SER A 65 -13.25 2.08 -13.16
N LEU A 66 -11.94 2.34 -13.12
CA LEU A 66 -11.09 1.80 -12.05
C LEU A 66 -11.58 2.22 -10.66
N TYR A 67 -11.98 3.49 -10.55
CA TYR A 67 -12.57 4.09 -9.36
C TYR A 67 -13.90 4.76 -9.72
N PRO A 68 -15.03 4.42 -9.05
CA PRO A 68 -15.13 3.47 -7.93
C PRO A 68 -15.43 2.01 -8.34
N ASP A 69 -15.74 1.73 -9.61
CA ASP A 69 -16.47 0.50 -9.98
C ASP A 69 -15.65 -0.78 -9.78
N ILE A 70 -14.46 -0.87 -10.38
CA ILE A 70 -13.61 -2.06 -10.26
C ILE A 70 -13.11 -2.24 -8.83
N GLU A 71 -12.72 -1.15 -8.14
CA GLU A 71 -12.35 -1.19 -6.73
C GLU A 71 -13.47 -1.82 -5.88
N TYR A 72 -14.70 -1.37 -6.08
CA TYR A 72 -15.87 -1.87 -5.35
C TYR A 72 -16.13 -3.35 -5.64
N ILE A 73 -16.07 -3.76 -6.91
CA ILE A 73 -16.27 -5.15 -7.33
C ILE A 73 -15.23 -6.05 -6.67
N LEU A 74 -13.93 -5.73 -6.80
CA LEU A 74 -12.85 -6.52 -6.23
C LEU A 74 -12.89 -6.56 -4.69
N ALA A 75 -13.46 -5.53 -4.04
CA ALA A 75 -13.56 -5.47 -2.59
C ALA A 75 -14.75 -6.23 -1.99
N ARG A 76 -15.81 -6.51 -2.78
CA ARG A 76 -17.08 -7.03 -2.24
C ARG A 76 -17.64 -8.25 -2.95
N VAL A 77 -17.37 -8.42 -4.24
CA VAL A 77 -17.88 -9.55 -5.01
C VAL A 77 -17.07 -10.80 -4.68
N THR A 78 -17.78 -11.91 -4.48
CA THR A 78 -17.16 -13.22 -4.19
C THR A 78 -17.33 -14.23 -5.33
N ASP A 79 -18.05 -13.85 -6.41
CA ASP A 79 -18.23 -14.72 -7.57
C ASP A 79 -16.94 -14.84 -8.37
N ALA A 80 -16.42 -16.07 -8.45
CA ALA A 80 -15.12 -16.31 -9.07
C ALA A 80 -15.12 -16.03 -10.59
N GLN A 81 -16.23 -16.22 -11.29
CA GLN A 81 -16.32 -16.00 -12.73
C GLN A 81 -16.38 -14.51 -13.06
N GLU A 82 -17.14 -13.75 -12.27
CA GLU A 82 -17.21 -12.29 -12.37
C GLU A 82 -15.83 -11.68 -12.07
N LEU A 83 -15.19 -12.07 -10.96
CA LEU A 83 -13.84 -11.62 -10.63
C LEU A 83 -12.83 -11.99 -11.71
N LEU A 84 -12.92 -13.19 -12.28
CA LEU A 84 -12.06 -13.62 -13.40
C LEU A 84 -12.30 -12.77 -14.65
N HIS A 85 -13.55 -12.50 -15.01
CA HIS A 85 -13.90 -11.66 -16.15
C HIS A 85 -13.35 -10.25 -15.99
N ILE A 86 -13.59 -9.61 -14.83
CA ILE A 86 -13.11 -8.27 -14.54
C ILE A 86 -11.58 -8.21 -14.54
N TRP A 87 -10.93 -9.19 -13.89
CA TRP A 87 -9.47 -9.29 -13.89
C TRP A 87 -8.92 -9.43 -15.31
N THR A 88 -9.51 -10.32 -16.11
CA THR A 88 -9.09 -10.59 -17.49
C THR A 88 -9.29 -9.35 -18.36
N ALA A 89 -10.47 -8.72 -18.31
CA ALA A 89 -10.79 -7.53 -19.09
C ALA A 89 -9.85 -6.35 -18.77
N TRP A 90 -9.40 -6.22 -17.52
CA TRP A 90 -8.42 -5.23 -17.11
C TRP A 90 -7.01 -5.53 -17.65
N HIS A 91 -6.56 -6.78 -17.54
CA HIS A 91 -5.19 -7.19 -17.91
C HIS A 91 -5.01 -7.40 -19.41
N SER A 92 -6.06 -7.86 -20.12
CA SER A 92 -6.08 -8.06 -21.57
C SER A 92 -6.39 -6.79 -22.35
N ASN A 93 -6.49 -5.64 -21.69
CA ASN A 93 -6.75 -4.38 -22.37
C ASN A 93 -5.61 -4.11 -23.37
N PRO A 94 -5.89 -4.01 -24.68
CA PRO A 94 -4.84 -3.82 -25.70
C PRO A 94 -3.95 -2.59 -25.42
N ARG A 95 -4.48 -1.61 -24.69
CA ARG A 95 -3.74 -0.42 -24.31
C ARG A 95 -2.64 -0.67 -23.27
N ASN A 96 -2.63 -1.81 -22.57
CA ASN A 96 -1.50 -2.21 -21.73
C ASN A 96 -0.23 -2.43 -22.57
N GLU A 97 -0.36 -2.86 -23.82
CA GLU A 97 0.76 -2.95 -24.77
C GLU A 97 1.27 -1.55 -25.16
N GLU A 98 0.39 -0.56 -25.27
CA GLU A 98 0.79 0.84 -25.49
C GLU A 98 1.60 1.38 -24.30
N ILE A 99 1.18 1.05 -23.06
CA ILE A 99 1.96 1.36 -21.85
C ILE A 99 3.33 0.70 -21.92
N MET A 100 3.43 -0.56 -22.34
CA MET A 100 4.70 -1.27 -22.48
C MET A 100 5.68 -0.54 -23.42
N LYS A 101 5.21 -0.11 -24.60
CA LYS A 101 6.04 0.58 -25.60
C LYS A 101 6.61 1.89 -25.04
N ARG A 102 5.78 2.69 -24.37
CA ARG A 102 6.19 3.93 -23.70
C ARG A 102 7.10 3.66 -22.50
N TYR A 103 6.83 2.61 -21.73
CA TYR A 103 7.66 2.20 -20.60
C TYR A 103 9.09 1.86 -21.03
N MET A 104 9.27 1.16 -22.15
CA MET A 104 10.59 0.88 -22.74
C MET A 104 11.35 2.17 -23.07
N ASN A 105 10.67 3.15 -23.67
CA ASN A 105 11.26 4.44 -24.00
C ASN A 105 11.72 5.19 -22.73
N ILE A 106 10.83 5.29 -21.73
CA ILE A 106 11.14 5.95 -20.46
C ILE A 106 12.34 5.27 -19.78
N VAL A 107 12.38 3.93 -19.68
CA VAL A 107 13.52 3.21 -19.07
C VAL A 107 14.82 3.51 -19.80
N SER A 108 14.82 3.51 -21.14
CA SER A 108 15.98 3.82 -21.96
C SER A 108 16.53 5.22 -21.67
N LEU A 109 15.65 6.23 -21.72
CA LEU A 109 15.97 7.63 -21.48
C LEU A 109 16.46 7.87 -20.04
N LEU A 110 15.81 7.27 -19.05
CA LEU A 110 16.23 7.38 -17.64
C LEU A 110 17.59 6.72 -17.41
N ASN A 111 17.86 5.55 -18.01
CA ASN A 111 19.17 4.89 -17.89
C ASN A 111 20.29 5.70 -18.55
N GLN A 112 20.03 6.32 -19.71
CA GLN A 112 20.97 7.23 -20.35
C GLN A 112 21.28 8.43 -19.43
N ALA A 113 20.25 9.08 -18.89
CA ALA A 113 20.40 10.20 -17.97
C ALA A 113 21.20 9.82 -16.71
N ALA A 114 20.97 8.63 -16.16
CA ALA A 114 21.70 8.14 -14.99
C ALA A 114 23.20 7.93 -15.27
N ARG A 115 23.55 7.31 -16.41
CA ARG A 115 24.95 7.14 -16.85
C ARG A 115 25.66 8.47 -17.02
N ASN A 116 24.97 9.42 -17.64
CA ASN A 116 25.47 10.78 -17.84
C ASN A 116 25.71 11.54 -16.52
N ALA A 117 24.95 11.20 -15.48
CA ALA A 117 25.13 11.73 -14.13
C ALA A 117 26.13 10.94 -13.27
N GLY A 118 26.87 9.98 -13.86
CA GLY A 118 27.88 9.17 -13.17
C GLY A 118 27.33 7.96 -12.39
N PHE A 119 26.03 7.65 -12.53
CA PHE A 119 25.42 6.47 -11.94
C PHE A 119 25.41 5.30 -12.93
N ARG A 120 25.39 4.06 -12.43
CA ARG A 120 25.32 2.87 -13.31
C ARG A 120 24.00 2.81 -14.11
N ASN A 121 22.87 3.17 -13.47
CA ASN A 121 21.53 3.17 -14.05
C ASN A 121 20.54 3.99 -13.20
N SER A 122 19.28 4.08 -13.65
CA SER A 122 18.27 4.97 -13.06
C SER A 122 17.58 4.47 -11.79
N GLY A 123 17.90 3.27 -11.30
CA GLY A 123 17.26 2.67 -10.13
C GLY A 123 17.49 3.37 -8.78
N TYR A 124 18.05 4.59 -8.77
CA TYR A 124 18.55 5.28 -7.59
C TYR A 124 17.70 6.49 -7.14
N LYS A 125 16.52 6.80 -7.71
CA LYS A 125 15.86 8.09 -7.41
C LYS A 125 14.31 8.14 -7.35
N TYR A 126 13.88 9.08 -6.48
CA TYR A 126 12.63 9.88 -6.38
C TYR A 126 11.37 9.34 -5.68
N ALA A 127 10.74 10.27 -4.92
CA ALA A 127 9.41 10.20 -4.30
C ALA A 127 8.75 11.60 -4.26
N ALA A 128 7.44 11.67 -4.55
CA ALA A 128 6.55 12.79 -4.20
C ALA A 128 5.09 12.29 -4.11
N ALA A 129 4.37 12.71 -3.07
CA ALA A 129 3.01 12.26 -2.77
C ALA A 129 1.95 13.31 -3.14
N SER A 130 0.81 12.85 -3.66
CA SER A 130 -0.45 13.60 -3.75
C SER A 130 -1.58 12.63 -3.40
N ALA A 131 -2.53 13.05 -2.56
CA ALA A 131 -3.69 12.24 -2.16
C ALA A 131 -4.95 13.10 -2.12
N CYS A 132 -6.06 12.56 -2.65
CA CYS A 132 -7.42 13.07 -2.44
C CYS A 132 -8.14 12.06 -1.56
N LEU A 133 -8.61 12.47 -0.37
CA LEU A 133 -9.27 11.57 0.58
C LEU A 133 -10.79 11.73 0.54
N GLN A 134 -11.49 10.61 0.46
CA GLN A 134 -12.88 10.49 0.90
C GLN A 134 -12.85 9.76 2.25
N LEU A 135 -13.49 10.30 3.29
CA LEU A 135 -13.43 9.75 4.66
C LEU A 135 -14.50 8.67 4.84
N ARG A 136 -14.10 7.39 4.91
CA ARG A 136 -14.93 6.28 5.40
C ARG A 136 -14.27 5.63 6.62
N ALA A 137 -15.01 4.87 7.44
CA ALA A 137 -14.42 4.09 8.53
C ALA A 137 -13.32 3.10 8.06
N ALA A 138 -13.39 2.64 6.80
CA ALA A 138 -12.36 1.84 6.14
C ALA A 138 -11.04 2.61 5.88
N ASP A 139 -11.08 3.94 5.94
CA ASP A 139 -9.98 4.86 5.61
C ASP A 139 -9.31 5.46 6.86
N LEU A 140 -9.70 5.05 8.08
CA LEU A 140 -9.14 5.59 9.34
C LEU A 140 -7.63 5.33 9.48
N HIS A 141 -7.17 4.14 9.07
CA HIS A 141 -5.74 3.82 8.99
C HIS A 141 -4.97 4.76 8.05
N LEU A 142 -5.57 5.08 6.89
CA LEU A 142 -4.98 5.99 5.92
C LEU A 142 -4.95 7.43 6.46
N LEU A 143 -6.01 7.85 7.15
CA LEU A 143 -6.08 9.14 7.82
C LEU A 143 -4.92 9.32 8.80
N PHE A 144 -4.73 8.40 9.75
CA PHE A 144 -3.63 8.50 10.72
C PHE A 144 -2.25 8.41 10.05
N THR A 145 -2.11 7.61 8.98
CA THR A 145 -0.89 7.58 8.17
C THR A 145 -0.57 8.96 7.59
N ILE A 146 -1.58 9.63 7.01
CA ILE A 146 -1.42 10.95 6.39
C ILE A 146 -1.19 12.02 7.44
N LEU A 147 -1.86 11.96 8.60
CA LEU A 147 -1.62 12.87 9.71
C LEU A 147 -0.16 12.79 10.20
N GLY A 148 0.39 11.58 10.38
CA GLY A 148 1.79 11.42 10.76
C GLY A 148 2.76 11.99 9.72
N LYS A 149 2.46 11.76 8.44
CA LYS A 149 3.21 12.36 7.31
C LYS A 149 3.15 13.88 7.31
N ILE A 150 1.98 14.47 7.56
CA ILE A 150 1.81 15.93 7.68
C ILE A 150 2.62 16.45 8.87
N VAL A 151 2.49 15.84 10.06
CA VAL A 151 3.24 16.24 11.26
C VAL A 151 4.74 16.23 10.99
N TYR A 152 5.24 15.20 10.30
CA TYR A 152 6.65 15.17 9.90
C TYR A 152 7.00 16.31 8.94
N THR A 153 6.19 16.56 7.91
CA THR A 153 6.41 17.69 7.00
C THR A 153 6.42 19.05 7.71
N LEU A 154 5.53 19.24 8.70
CA LEU A 154 5.48 20.47 9.49
C LEU A 154 6.76 20.67 10.34
N ALA A 155 7.43 19.58 10.75
CA ALA A 155 8.59 19.64 11.65
C ALA A 155 9.81 20.39 11.07
N PHE A 156 9.90 20.52 9.74
CA PHE A 156 11.01 21.20 9.06
C PHE A 156 10.55 22.36 8.16
N GLN A 157 9.33 22.88 8.32
CA GLN A 157 8.82 24.01 7.53
C GLN A 157 9.66 25.30 7.67
N GLY A 158 10.38 25.47 8.78
CA GLY A 158 11.27 26.61 9.01
C GLY A 158 12.64 26.50 8.32
N GLU A 159 13.00 25.34 7.78
CA GLU A 159 14.27 25.12 7.10
C GLU A 159 14.27 25.70 5.67
N PRO A 160 15.43 26.01 5.08
CA PRO A 160 15.52 26.41 3.67
C PRO A 160 14.85 25.40 2.73
N ILE A 161 14.23 25.86 1.64
CA ILE A 161 13.44 25.03 0.68
C ILE A 161 14.14 23.74 0.25
N TYR A 162 15.47 23.75 0.08
CA TYR A 162 16.25 22.58 -0.33
C TYR A 162 16.41 21.51 0.77
N LEU A 163 16.14 21.84 2.04
CA LEU A 163 16.09 20.91 3.17
C LEU A 163 14.67 20.49 3.54
N GLN A 164 13.64 21.11 2.94
CA GLN A 164 12.22 20.82 3.18
C GLN A 164 11.71 19.55 2.48
N SER A 165 12.60 18.61 2.15
CA SER A 165 12.22 17.30 1.64
C SER A 165 12.47 16.24 2.71
N PRO A 166 11.47 15.46 3.12
CA PRO A 166 11.69 14.40 4.10
C PRO A 166 12.53 13.28 3.48
N ASN A 167 13.33 12.59 4.30
CA ASN A 167 13.87 11.31 3.89
C ASN A 167 12.69 10.37 3.57
N PRO A 168 12.60 9.78 2.35
CA PRO A 168 11.39 9.06 1.93
C PRO A 168 11.05 7.86 2.82
N ALA A 169 12.04 7.12 3.31
CA ALA A 169 11.80 5.99 4.20
C ALA A 169 11.34 6.45 5.59
N LEU A 170 11.87 7.57 6.10
CA LEU A 170 11.36 8.18 7.34
C LEU A 170 9.95 8.73 7.16
N TYR A 171 9.64 9.27 5.99
CA TYR A 171 8.29 9.76 5.67
C TYR A 171 7.25 8.65 5.77
N GLU A 172 7.54 7.49 5.19
CA GLU A 172 6.71 6.31 5.31
C GLU A 172 6.70 5.75 6.75
N ALA A 173 7.85 5.72 7.44
CA ALA A 173 7.94 5.20 8.81
C ALA A 173 7.13 6.01 9.82
N VAL A 174 7.17 7.35 9.73
CA VAL A 174 6.44 8.22 10.68
C VAL A 174 4.94 8.12 10.43
N GLY A 175 4.49 8.13 9.17
CA GLY A 175 3.09 7.87 8.85
C GLY A 175 2.62 6.52 9.39
N GLY A 176 3.37 5.46 9.09
CA GLY A 176 3.08 4.13 9.60
C GLY A 176 3.06 4.02 11.13
N LEU A 177 3.97 4.72 11.82
CA LEU A 177 4.00 4.74 13.28
C LEU A 177 2.74 5.37 13.87
N PHE A 178 2.24 6.46 13.27
CA PHE A 178 0.97 7.05 13.66
C PHE A 178 -0.17 6.05 13.45
N ASP A 179 -0.25 5.42 12.28
CA ASP A 179 -1.23 4.39 12.00
C ASP A 179 -1.25 3.26 13.06
N LEU A 180 -0.08 2.74 13.43
CA LEU A 180 0.04 1.68 14.44
C LEU A 180 -0.40 2.12 15.84
N THR A 181 -0.13 3.36 16.21
CA THR A 181 -0.41 3.88 17.57
C THR A 181 -1.89 4.23 17.71
N PHE A 182 -2.40 4.99 16.74
CA PHE A 182 -3.72 5.61 16.80
C PHE A 182 -4.86 4.66 16.45
N ASN A 183 -4.60 3.60 15.68
CA ASN A 183 -5.61 2.57 15.37
C ASN A 183 -5.59 1.39 16.34
N SER A 184 -4.84 1.45 17.45
CA SER A 184 -4.94 0.41 18.47
C SER A 184 -6.31 0.44 19.14
N LEU A 185 -6.85 -0.75 19.48
CA LEU A 185 -8.20 -0.87 20.07
C LEU A 185 -8.36 0.00 21.33
N GLU A 186 -7.36 -0.02 22.21
CA GLU A 186 -7.35 0.76 23.44
C GLU A 186 -7.37 2.27 23.17
N HIS A 187 -6.60 2.73 22.18
CA HIS A 187 -6.54 4.15 21.85
C HIS A 187 -7.82 4.64 21.18
N LEU A 188 -8.44 3.82 20.32
CA LEU A 188 -9.74 4.15 19.74
C LEU A 188 -10.86 4.22 20.80
N GLN A 189 -10.79 3.41 21.86
CA GLN A 189 -11.68 3.54 23.02
C GLN A 189 -11.41 4.82 23.82
N ASP A 190 -10.13 5.15 24.07
CA ASP A 190 -9.74 6.40 24.76
C ASP A 190 -10.23 7.65 24.00
N MET A 191 -10.20 7.62 22.67
CA MET A 191 -10.71 8.70 21.80
C MET A 191 -12.23 8.66 21.62
N THR A 192 -12.96 7.76 22.29
CA THR A 192 -14.41 7.58 22.15
C THR A 192 -14.89 7.24 20.72
N LEU A 193 -13.99 6.74 19.87
CA LEU A 193 -14.31 6.27 18.52
C LEU A 193 -14.83 4.82 18.51
N LEU A 194 -14.56 4.07 19.59
CA LEU A 194 -15.18 2.77 19.87
C LEU A 194 -15.94 2.85 21.20
N PRO A 195 -17.06 2.10 21.34
CA PRO A 195 -17.70 1.95 22.63
C PRO A 195 -16.74 1.29 23.64
N THR A 196 -16.94 1.57 24.93
CA THR A 196 -16.17 0.91 26.00
C THR A 196 -16.64 -0.53 26.14
N PHE A 197 -15.76 -1.49 25.91
CA PHE A 197 -16.00 -2.93 26.09
C PHE A 197 -14.72 -3.63 26.58
N SER A 198 -14.89 -4.79 27.22
CA SER A 198 -13.76 -5.64 27.58
C SER A 198 -13.15 -6.26 26.33
N ILE A 199 -11.97 -5.82 25.93
CA ILE A 199 -11.23 -6.38 24.80
C ILE A 199 -10.87 -7.83 25.12
N THR A 200 -11.40 -8.77 24.35
CA THR A 200 -11.13 -10.20 24.54
C THR A 200 -9.87 -10.63 23.79
N ASN A 201 -9.38 -11.83 24.11
CA ASN A 201 -8.28 -12.43 23.36
C ASN A 201 -8.62 -12.65 21.87
N GLU A 202 -9.89 -12.90 21.55
CA GLU A 202 -10.35 -13.09 20.17
C GLU A 202 -10.37 -11.77 19.40
N ASP A 203 -10.79 -10.68 20.05
CA ASP A 203 -10.75 -9.33 19.47
C ASP A 203 -9.33 -8.91 19.11
N GLU A 204 -8.35 -9.24 19.96
CA GLU A 204 -6.94 -8.95 19.71
C GLU A 204 -6.37 -9.77 18.55
N ILE A 205 -6.75 -11.04 18.42
CA ILE A 205 -6.36 -11.86 17.26
C ILE A 205 -7.00 -11.31 15.99
N ASN A 206 -8.29 -10.95 16.01
CA ASN A 206 -8.99 -10.34 14.88
C ASN A 206 -8.35 -9.01 14.46
N PHE A 207 -7.98 -8.17 15.42
CA PHE A 207 -7.26 -6.93 15.17
C PHE A 207 -5.90 -7.20 14.52
N LEU A 208 -5.08 -8.07 15.11
CA LEU A 208 -3.77 -8.42 14.56
C LEU A 208 -3.90 -9.02 13.16
N TYR A 209 -4.90 -9.87 12.91
CA TYR A 209 -5.16 -10.47 11.60
C TYR A 209 -5.46 -9.39 10.55
N ARG A 210 -6.35 -8.42 10.87
CA ARG A 210 -6.64 -7.28 9.99
C ARG A 210 -5.39 -6.42 9.75
N MET A 211 -4.59 -6.17 10.79
CA MET A 211 -3.32 -5.46 10.66
C MET A 211 -2.34 -6.22 9.75
N ALA A 212 -2.25 -7.54 9.89
CA ALA A 212 -1.38 -8.36 9.04
C ALA A 212 -1.81 -8.30 7.57
N LEU A 213 -3.12 -8.37 7.28
CA LEU A 213 -3.66 -8.22 5.92
C LEU A 213 -3.37 -6.86 5.30
N ARG A 214 -3.31 -5.79 6.10
CA ARG A 214 -2.96 -4.45 5.61
C ARG A 214 -1.46 -4.28 5.35
N LYS A 215 -0.62 -4.82 6.24
CA LYS A 215 0.83 -4.55 6.26
C LYS A 215 1.65 -5.57 5.44
N LEU A 216 1.41 -6.87 5.62
CA LEU A 216 2.28 -7.92 5.04
C LEU A 216 2.11 -8.09 3.52
N PRO A 217 0.89 -8.09 2.93
CA PRO A 217 0.72 -8.13 1.48
C PRO A 217 1.37 -6.94 0.79
N LEU A 218 1.24 -5.72 1.37
CA LEU A 218 1.88 -4.53 0.83
C LEU A 218 3.42 -4.62 0.92
N LEU A 219 3.97 -5.07 2.06
CA LEU A 219 5.42 -5.27 2.22
C LEU A 219 5.99 -6.25 1.18
N THR A 220 5.30 -7.36 0.92
CA THR A 220 5.73 -8.32 -0.11
C THR A 220 5.56 -7.77 -1.52
N PHE A 221 4.49 -7.02 -1.78
CA PHE A 221 4.23 -6.38 -3.08
C PHE A 221 5.30 -5.33 -3.42
N THR A 222 5.66 -4.46 -2.48
CA THR A 222 6.69 -3.42 -2.69
C THR A 222 8.05 -4.03 -2.96
N TYR A 223 8.44 -5.05 -2.20
CA TYR A 223 9.69 -5.79 -2.45
C TYR A 223 9.69 -6.50 -3.80
N PHE A 224 8.59 -7.16 -4.16
CA PHE A 224 8.41 -7.80 -5.46
C PHE A 224 8.57 -6.81 -6.61
N LEU A 225 7.84 -5.71 -6.55
CA LEU A 225 7.81 -4.71 -7.62
C LEU A 225 9.19 -4.10 -7.82
N GLU A 226 9.88 -3.71 -6.74
CA GLU A 226 11.22 -3.13 -6.85
C GLU A 226 12.26 -4.18 -7.28
N SER A 227 12.11 -5.45 -6.90
CA SER A 227 12.95 -6.56 -7.40
C SER A 227 12.77 -6.80 -8.90
N TRP A 228 11.54 -6.65 -9.42
CA TRP A 228 11.24 -6.74 -10.85
C TRP A 228 11.78 -5.51 -11.61
N ARG A 229 11.54 -4.29 -11.11
CA ARG A 229 12.08 -3.05 -11.69
C ARG A 229 13.61 -3.07 -11.73
N LYS A 230 14.24 -3.49 -10.64
CA LYS A 230 15.71 -3.63 -10.55
C LYS A 230 16.24 -4.60 -11.62
N SER A 231 15.58 -5.74 -11.87
CA SER A 231 16.02 -6.63 -12.94
C SER A 231 15.91 -6.01 -14.32
N ILE A 232 14.96 -5.10 -14.56
CA ILE A 232 14.87 -4.37 -15.83
C ILE A 232 16.02 -3.37 -15.96
N PHE A 233 16.25 -2.56 -14.93
CA PHE A 233 17.30 -1.53 -14.96
C PHE A 233 18.73 -2.07 -14.98
N ILE A 234 18.94 -3.32 -14.55
CA ILE A 234 20.24 -3.99 -14.58
C ILE A 234 20.45 -4.83 -15.85
N SER A 235 19.38 -5.30 -16.50
CA SER A 235 19.50 -6.19 -17.66
C SER A 235 20.01 -5.46 -18.89
N ASP A 236 20.94 -6.09 -19.61
CA ASP A 236 21.34 -5.66 -20.96
C ASP A 236 20.30 -6.04 -22.02
N ASN A 237 19.39 -6.98 -21.71
CA ASN A 237 18.24 -7.36 -22.54
C ASN A 237 16.94 -6.91 -21.84
N TYR A 238 16.49 -5.70 -22.15
CA TYR A 238 15.27 -5.13 -21.57
C TYR A 238 14.01 -5.93 -21.94
N ALA A 239 13.94 -6.47 -23.15
CA ALA A 239 12.77 -7.20 -23.64
C ALA A 239 12.48 -8.47 -22.80
N SER A 240 13.53 -9.24 -22.48
CA SER A 240 13.40 -10.41 -21.60
C SER A 240 13.01 -10.03 -20.18
N ALA A 241 13.60 -8.97 -19.62
CA ALA A 241 13.31 -8.50 -18.27
C ALA A 241 11.89 -7.90 -18.14
N LEU A 242 11.36 -7.29 -19.20
CA LEU A 242 10.01 -6.75 -19.28
C LEU A 242 8.93 -7.80 -19.59
N SER A 243 9.33 -9.05 -19.86
CA SER A 243 8.38 -10.11 -20.21
C SER A 243 7.37 -10.37 -19.09
N ASN A 244 6.13 -10.70 -19.48
CA ASN A 244 5.07 -11.10 -18.55
C ASN A 244 5.49 -12.33 -17.73
N LYS A 245 6.28 -13.22 -18.33
CA LYS A 245 6.87 -14.37 -17.64
C LYS A 245 7.76 -13.93 -16.47
N ASN A 246 8.66 -12.97 -16.67
CA ASN A 246 9.53 -12.49 -15.59
C ASN A 246 8.73 -11.87 -14.43
N TRP A 247 7.68 -11.12 -14.76
CA TRP A 247 6.75 -10.56 -13.79
C TRP A 247 6.11 -11.66 -12.93
N TRP A 248 5.49 -12.67 -13.54
CA TRP A 248 4.83 -13.76 -12.82
C TRP A 248 5.79 -14.70 -12.11
N ASP A 249 6.99 -14.96 -12.66
CA ASP A 249 8.02 -15.75 -11.99
C ASP A 249 8.42 -15.11 -10.65
N LYS A 250 8.62 -13.78 -10.64
CA LYS A 250 8.96 -13.03 -9.42
C LYS A 250 7.79 -12.90 -8.46
N LYS A 251 6.58 -12.63 -8.98
CA LYS A 251 5.37 -12.52 -8.16
C LYS A 251 5.05 -13.83 -7.47
N SER A 252 5.14 -14.94 -8.19
CA SER A 252 4.99 -16.30 -7.64
C SER A 252 6.08 -16.61 -6.61
N ALA A 253 7.34 -16.25 -6.89
CA ALA A 253 8.44 -16.51 -5.97
C ALA A 253 8.34 -15.72 -4.65
N ILE A 254 7.86 -14.48 -4.69
CA ILE A 254 7.84 -13.58 -3.51
C ILE A 254 6.50 -13.62 -2.78
N GLN A 255 5.38 -13.62 -3.51
CA GLN A 255 4.03 -13.51 -2.93
C GLN A 255 3.25 -14.83 -2.94
N GLY A 256 3.66 -15.82 -3.75
CA GLY A 256 2.90 -17.06 -3.88
C GLY A 256 1.61 -16.94 -4.68
N ILE A 257 1.54 -15.96 -5.59
CA ILE A 257 0.35 -15.66 -6.41
C ILE A 257 0.66 -15.96 -7.88
N GLY A 258 -0.22 -16.72 -8.52
CA GLY A 258 -0.20 -16.99 -9.97
C GLY A 258 -1.29 -16.22 -10.71
N ALA A 259 -1.14 -16.07 -12.04
CA ALA A 259 -2.20 -15.52 -12.87
C ALA A 259 -3.33 -16.55 -13.02
N PRO A 260 -4.61 -16.13 -12.96
CA PRO A 260 -5.72 -17.07 -13.09
C PRO A 260 -5.90 -17.62 -14.52
N VAL A 261 -5.45 -16.87 -15.54
CA VAL A 261 -5.55 -17.25 -16.95
C VAL A 261 -4.32 -16.76 -17.72
N GLU A 262 -3.93 -17.49 -18.78
CA GLU A 262 -2.88 -17.04 -19.67
C GLU A 262 -3.45 -16.04 -20.68
N ILE A 263 -2.89 -14.83 -20.72
CA ILE A 263 -3.28 -13.83 -21.70
C ILE A 263 -2.15 -13.70 -22.73
N VAL A 264 -2.47 -14.02 -23.98
CA VAL A 264 -1.52 -13.94 -25.10
C VAL A 264 -1.11 -12.48 -25.31
N ASN A 265 0.20 -12.24 -25.44
CA ASN A 265 0.80 -10.90 -25.61
C ASN A 265 0.46 -9.89 -24.50
N ALA A 266 0.16 -10.36 -23.29
CA ALA A 266 -0.14 -9.46 -22.17
C ALA A 266 1.07 -8.73 -21.61
N PHE A 267 0.81 -7.53 -21.12
CA PHE A 267 1.71 -6.76 -20.27
C PHE A 267 1.02 -6.44 -18.94
N ASP A 268 0.90 -7.46 -18.08
CA ASP A 268 0.28 -7.33 -16.76
C ASP A 268 0.94 -6.28 -15.84
N PRO A 269 2.24 -5.98 -15.93
CA PRO A 269 2.81 -4.85 -15.19
C PRO A 269 2.11 -3.52 -15.51
N GLY A 270 1.62 -3.34 -16.75
CA GLY A 270 0.88 -2.15 -17.19
C GLY A 270 -0.50 -2.00 -16.54
N ALA A 271 -1.03 -3.07 -15.92
CA ALA A 271 -2.30 -3.06 -15.20
C ALA A 271 -2.20 -2.48 -13.78
N SER A 272 -1.03 -1.97 -13.38
CA SER A 272 -0.76 -1.38 -12.06
C SER A 272 -0.07 -0.02 -12.19
N VAL A 273 -0.69 1.05 -11.65
CA VAL A 273 -0.11 2.41 -11.65
C VAL A 273 1.26 2.47 -11.01
N SER A 274 1.49 1.67 -9.96
CA SER A 274 2.77 1.61 -9.25
C SER A 274 3.94 1.14 -10.12
N THR A 275 3.65 0.53 -11.28
CA THR A 275 4.66 0.07 -12.22
C THR A 275 5.19 1.23 -13.06
N PHE A 276 4.32 2.07 -13.62
CA PHE A 276 4.66 3.05 -14.67
C PHE A 276 4.52 4.51 -14.24
N ASP A 277 4.14 4.80 -12.98
CA ASP A 277 4.26 6.15 -12.40
C ASP A 277 5.70 6.54 -12.04
N PHE A 278 6.63 5.58 -12.19
CA PHE A 278 8.05 5.66 -11.91
C PHE A 278 8.43 6.08 -10.48
N LYS A 279 7.48 6.21 -9.55
CA LYS A 279 7.77 6.49 -8.13
C LYS A 279 8.38 5.24 -7.49
N SER A 280 9.50 5.35 -6.78
CA SER A 280 10.07 4.18 -6.10
C SER A 280 9.18 3.73 -4.95
N ARG A 281 8.97 2.42 -4.83
CA ARG A 281 8.22 1.81 -3.72
C ARG A 281 9.13 1.25 -2.62
N ILE A 282 10.45 1.35 -2.76
CA ILE A 282 11.39 0.81 -1.78
C ILE A 282 11.35 1.56 -0.45
N GLN A 283 11.00 2.85 -0.48
CA GLN A 283 10.80 3.65 0.72
C GLN A 283 9.66 3.14 1.60
N GLU A 284 8.61 2.55 1.00
CA GLU A 284 7.52 1.92 1.73
C GLU A 284 8.04 0.66 2.41
N PHE A 285 8.85 -0.16 1.73
CA PHE A 285 9.47 -1.33 2.35
C PHE A 285 10.35 -0.97 3.56
N PHE A 286 11.23 0.02 3.42
CA PHE A 286 12.10 0.44 4.52
C PHE A 286 11.35 1.15 5.65
N GLY A 287 10.39 2.02 5.28
CA GLY A 287 9.53 2.70 6.24
C GLY A 287 8.67 1.73 7.02
N GLU A 288 8.18 0.69 6.35
CA GLU A 288 7.35 -0.37 6.94
C GLU A 288 8.11 -1.16 8.00
N LEU A 289 9.42 -1.43 7.82
CA LEU A 289 10.25 -2.04 8.86
C LEU A 289 10.60 -1.05 9.98
N LEU A 290 10.90 0.20 9.62
CA LEU A 290 11.34 1.21 10.57
C LEU A 290 10.21 1.64 11.51
N GLN A 291 8.95 1.72 11.07
CA GLN A 291 7.83 2.07 11.96
C GLN A 291 7.74 1.11 13.17
N PHE A 292 7.92 -0.21 12.96
CA PHE A 292 7.88 -1.19 14.06
C PHE A 292 9.13 -1.09 14.94
N GLN A 293 10.29 -0.77 14.35
CA GLN A 293 11.51 -0.54 15.11
C GLN A 293 11.41 0.71 15.99
N LEU A 294 10.80 1.78 15.49
CA LEU A 294 10.47 2.98 16.27
C LEU A 294 9.45 2.65 17.37
N LEU A 295 8.39 1.90 17.06
CA LEU A 295 7.40 1.46 18.03
C LEU A 295 8.05 0.67 19.17
N ALA A 296 8.93 -0.29 18.85
CA ALA A 296 9.68 -1.06 19.83
C ALA A 296 10.66 -0.23 20.65
N LYS A 297 11.22 0.85 20.09
CA LYS A 297 12.04 1.82 20.84
C LYS A 297 11.19 2.55 21.89
N PHE A 298 9.97 2.93 21.53
CA PHE A 298 9.09 3.70 22.42
C PHE A 298 8.38 2.83 23.46
N CYS A 299 8.16 1.54 23.15
CA CYS A 299 7.59 0.55 24.05
C CYS A 299 8.51 -0.67 24.19
N PRO A 300 9.61 -0.54 24.96
CA PRO A 300 10.58 -1.63 25.12
C PRO A 300 9.99 -2.81 25.92
N THR A 301 9.12 -2.52 26.87
CA THR A 301 8.45 -3.50 27.74
C THR A 301 6.98 -3.62 27.37
N GLY A 302 6.51 -4.84 27.12
CA GLY A 302 5.10 -5.12 26.80
C GLY A 302 4.86 -5.62 25.37
N GLU A 303 3.58 -5.82 25.07
CA GLU A 303 3.08 -6.24 23.76
C GLU A 303 3.04 -5.03 22.82
N LEU A 304 3.74 -5.10 21.68
CA LEU A 304 3.86 -3.94 20.78
C LEU A 304 2.53 -3.53 20.16
N SER A 305 1.59 -4.46 19.99
CA SER A 305 0.22 -4.23 19.50
C SER A 305 -0.59 -3.28 20.40
N LYS A 306 -0.22 -3.17 21.67
CA LYS A 306 -0.87 -2.33 22.70
C LYS A 306 -0.01 -1.12 23.08
N CYS A 307 1.04 -0.84 22.32
CA CYS A 307 1.96 0.23 22.62
C CYS A 307 1.29 1.60 22.52
N LYS A 308 1.29 2.35 23.64
CA LYS A 308 0.92 3.77 23.66
C LYS A 308 2.18 4.62 23.73
N ILE A 309 2.38 5.49 22.74
CA ILE A 309 3.54 6.39 22.71
C ILE A 309 3.31 7.53 23.70
N SER A 310 4.21 7.68 24.67
CA SER A 310 4.15 8.81 25.62
C SER A 310 4.48 10.15 24.96
N ALA A 311 3.94 11.25 25.52
CA ALA A 311 4.28 12.62 25.11
C ALA A 311 5.80 12.90 25.12
N LYS A 312 6.55 12.29 26.04
CA LYS A 312 8.02 12.38 26.09
C LYS A 312 8.66 11.78 24.83
N ASN A 313 8.20 10.62 24.41
CA ASN A 313 8.68 9.94 23.20
C ASN A 313 8.22 10.67 21.93
N GLY A 314 7.01 11.23 21.92
CA GLY A 314 6.52 12.12 20.87
C GLY A 314 7.41 13.34 20.65
N LYS A 315 7.71 14.08 21.73
CA LYS A 315 8.64 15.23 21.70
C LYS A 315 10.06 14.82 21.30
N TRP A 316 10.49 13.60 21.65
CA TRP A 316 11.76 13.08 21.18
C TRP A 316 11.74 12.85 19.67
N LEU A 317 10.67 12.25 19.14
CA LEU A 317 10.51 11.98 17.72
C LEU A 317 10.55 13.28 16.91
N LEU A 318 9.73 14.28 17.27
CA LEU A 318 9.72 15.59 16.59
C LEU A 318 11.11 16.25 16.56
N ARG A 319 11.82 16.24 17.69
CA ARG A 319 13.20 16.78 17.76
C ARG A 319 14.18 16.04 16.85
N LYS A 320 14.03 14.72 16.69
CA LYS A 320 14.86 13.93 15.78
C LYS A 320 14.46 14.06 14.33
N LEU A 321 13.19 14.35 14.05
CA LEU A 321 12.67 14.60 12.71
C LEU A 321 13.01 16.00 12.18
N ASN A 322 13.33 16.95 13.06
CA ASN A 322 13.84 18.28 12.71
C ASN A 322 15.29 18.26 12.19
N VAL A 323 15.57 17.34 11.28
CA VAL A 323 16.83 17.21 10.53
C VAL A 323 16.57 17.18 9.01
N GLY A 324 15.31 17.18 8.56
CA GLY A 324 14.94 17.17 7.14
C GLY A 324 15.68 16.09 6.33
N ASN A 325 16.27 16.47 5.20
CA ASN A 325 17.16 15.60 4.39
C ASN A 325 18.66 15.73 4.75
N VAL A 326 19.01 16.33 5.89
CA VAL A 326 20.41 16.61 6.24
C VAL A 326 21.17 15.32 6.52
N LEU A 327 20.54 14.31 7.13
CA LEU A 327 21.17 13.03 7.45
C LEU A 327 20.80 11.95 6.42
N GLU A 328 21.78 11.15 5.99
CA GLU A 328 21.49 9.90 5.29
C GLU A 328 20.72 8.93 6.21
N PHE A 329 20.04 7.93 5.64
CA PHE A 329 19.21 7.01 6.42
C PHE A 329 19.98 6.32 7.56
N ASP A 330 21.18 5.80 7.28
CA ASP A 330 22.01 5.14 8.29
C ASP A 330 22.54 6.12 9.34
N GLU A 331 22.91 7.33 8.93
CA GLU A 331 23.33 8.41 9.84
C GLU A 331 22.18 8.81 10.77
N PHE A 332 20.95 8.86 10.25
CA PHE A 332 19.77 9.09 11.06
C PHE A 332 19.61 7.99 12.11
N LEU A 333 19.67 6.71 11.71
CA LEU A 333 19.56 5.58 12.65
C LEU A 333 20.59 5.69 13.78
N LEU A 334 21.84 5.98 13.44
CA LEU A 334 22.92 6.19 14.41
C LEU A 334 22.62 7.38 15.34
N SER A 335 22.23 8.53 14.78
CA SER A 335 21.89 9.74 15.55
C SER A 335 20.69 9.52 16.48
N ALA A 336 19.77 8.64 16.10
CA ALA A 336 18.57 8.24 16.83
C ALA A 336 18.86 7.13 17.87
N ASN A 337 20.11 6.68 17.97
CA ASN A 337 20.51 5.52 18.76
C ASN A 337 19.60 4.31 18.46
N LEU A 338 19.47 4.01 17.17
CA LEU A 338 18.78 2.86 16.62
C LEU A 338 19.82 1.91 16.03
N SER A 339 19.55 0.60 16.13
CA SER A 339 20.34 -0.39 15.40
C SER A 339 20.10 -0.27 13.89
N ALA A 340 20.94 -0.96 13.12
CA ALA A 340 20.65 -1.25 11.72
C ALA A 340 19.23 -1.81 11.57
N LEU A 341 18.60 -1.49 10.43
CA LEU A 341 17.22 -1.82 10.17
C LEU A 341 16.95 -3.33 10.34
N SER A 342 15.90 -3.65 11.09
CA SER A 342 15.59 -5.04 11.43
C SER A 342 14.10 -5.34 11.27
N ALA A 343 13.79 -6.55 10.78
CA ALA A 343 12.42 -7.09 10.77
C ALA A 343 12.00 -7.69 12.12
N LYS A 344 12.91 -7.83 13.10
CA LYS A 344 12.59 -8.42 14.42
C LYS A 344 11.44 -7.71 15.14
N PRO A 345 11.34 -6.36 15.15
CA PRO A 345 10.22 -5.67 15.78
C PRO A 345 8.87 -5.96 15.11
N LEU A 346 8.84 -6.03 13.78
CA LEU A 346 7.65 -6.43 13.02
C LEU A 346 7.22 -7.85 13.41
N MET A 347 8.16 -8.80 13.45
CA MET A 347 7.88 -10.17 13.87
C MET A 347 7.35 -10.23 15.31
N LYS A 348 7.95 -9.46 16.23
CA LYS A 348 7.49 -9.35 17.63
C LYS A 348 6.07 -8.79 17.73
N TYR A 349 5.71 -7.81 16.90
CA TYR A 349 4.35 -7.24 16.87
C TYR A 349 3.31 -8.29 16.48
N PHE A 350 3.61 -9.12 15.47
CA PHE A 350 2.71 -10.16 14.99
C PHE A 350 2.91 -11.53 15.66
N GLU A 351 3.75 -11.65 16.69
CA GLU A 351 4.14 -12.93 17.27
C GLU A 351 2.92 -13.73 17.76
N ARG A 352 2.01 -13.05 18.47
CA ARG A 352 0.79 -13.68 18.98
C ARG A 352 -0.10 -14.23 17.86
N LEU A 353 -0.30 -13.45 16.80
CA LEU A 353 -1.04 -13.89 15.62
C LEU A 353 -0.33 -15.05 14.92
N HIS A 354 0.99 -14.97 14.79
CA HIS A 354 1.79 -16.01 14.15
C HIS A 354 1.65 -17.35 14.88
N GLN A 355 1.67 -17.37 16.21
CA GLN A 355 1.42 -18.58 17.01
C GLN A 355 0.00 -19.11 16.82
N TRP A 356 -1.00 -18.22 16.81
CA TRP A 356 -2.39 -18.61 16.54
C TRP A 356 -2.54 -19.24 15.14
N LEU A 357 -1.97 -18.62 14.10
CA LEU A 357 -1.98 -19.14 12.73
C LEU A 357 -1.24 -20.47 12.59
N LYS A 358 -0.17 -20.70 13.35
CA LYS A 358 0.50 -22.00 13.36
C LYS A 358 -0.44 -23.08 13.88
N ASN A 359 -1.02 -22.87 15.07
CA ASN A 359 -1.93 -23.81 15.68
C ASN A 359 -3.14 -24.10 14.79
N GLU A 360 -3.72 -23.06 14.17
CA GLU A 360 -4.88 -23.22 13.31
C GLU A 360 -4.55 -23.98 12.02
N ASN A 361 -3.40 -23.71 11.40
CA ASN A 361 -2.95 -24.49 10.24
C ASN A 361 -2.65 -25.96 10.61
N ASP A 362 -2.07 -26.23 11.78
CA ASP A 362 -1.79 -27.60 12.21
C ASP A 362 -3.07 -28.39 12.50
N ARG A 363 -4.06 -27.76 13.15
CA ARG A 363 -5.39 -28.34 13.38
C ARG A 363 -6.10 -28.71 12.09
N ASN A 364 -5.98 -27.86 11.07
CA ASN A 364 -6.61 -28.07 9.76
C ASN A 364 -5.71 -28.86 8.79
N HIS A 365 -4.57 -29.39 9.25
CA HIS A 365 -3.60 -30.13 8.44
C HIS A 365 -3.13 -29.39 7.17
N ILE A 366 -3.02 -28.06 7.24
CA ILE A 366 -2.64 -27.20 6.14
C ILE A 366 -1.12 -27.15 6.01
N CYS A 367 -0.61 -27.46 4.82
CA CYS A 367 0.81 -27.25 4.50
C CYS A 367 1.13 -25.76 4.31
N ARG A 368 2.39 -25.36 4.53
CA ARG A 368 2.83 -23.96 4.50
C ARG A 368 3.78 -23.69 3.35
N GLY A 369 3.65 -22.52 2.72
CA GLY A 369 4.43 -22.14 1.53
C GLY A 369 3.81 -22.66 0.24
N TRP A 370 4.54 -22.53 -0.87
CA TRP A 370 4.04 -22.81 -2.22
C TRP A 370 5.17 -23.37 -3.12
N GLY A 371 5.90 -24.39 -2.62
CA GLY A 371 6.85 -25.15 -3.45
C GLY A 371 8.13 -24.41 -3.84
N ILE A 372 8.54 -23.37 -3.10
CA ILE A 372 9.77 -22.59 -3.39
C ILE A 372 10.94 -22.93 -2.46
N ASP A 373 10.81 -23.94 -1.61
CA ASP A 373 11.75 -24.19 -0.51
C ASP A 373 13.19 -24.46 -1.01
N ASN A 374 13.34 -25.02 -2.21
CA ASN A 374 14.64 -25.23 -2.87
C ASN A 374 15.35 -23.93 -3.29
N ARG A 375 14.64 -22.79 -3.34
CA ARG A 375 15.19 -21.47 -3.68
C ARG A 375 15.56 -20.65 -2.46
N LEU A 376 15.19 -21.09 -1.26
CA LEU A 376 15.44 -20.37 -0.01
C LEU A 376 16.77 -20.82 0.62
N PRO A 377 17.48 -19.91 1.32
CA PRO A 377 18.69 -20.28 2.05
C PRO A 377 18.43 -21.37 3.10
N ALA A 378 19.37 -22.31 3.26
CA ALA A 378 19.20 -23.45 4.17
C ALA A 378 18.97 -23.04 5.64
N ASN A 379 19.58 -21.93 6.08
CA ASN A 379 19.36 -21.37 7.41
C ASN A 379 17.96 -20.79 7.59
N VAL A 380 17.33 -20.29 6.51
CA VAL A 380 15.94 -19.82 6.53
C VAL A 380 15.00 -21.01 6.56
N ILE A 381 15.21 -22.04 5.74
CA ILE A 381 14.34 -23.24 5.73
C ILE A 381 14.23 -23.87 7.12
N LYS A 382 15.33 -23.93 7.87
CA LYS A 382 15.34 -24.49 9.24
C LYS A 382 14.46 -23.72 10.24
N THR A 383 14.10 -22.47 9.98
CA THR A 383 13.25 -21.66 10.87
C THR A 383 11.77 -21.68 10.47
N LEU A 384 11.44 -22.22 9.29
CA LEU A 384 10.06 -22.25 8.78
C LEU A 384 9.26 -23.40 9.40
N SER A 385 7.97 -23.16 9.62
CA SER A 385 7.05 -24.16 10.17
C SER A 385 6.69 -25.24 9.14
N THR A 386 6.51 -26.46 9.63
CA THR A 386 6.18 -27.67 8.85
C THR A 386 4.74 -28.12 9.16
N PRO A 387 4.05 -28.87 8.25
CA PRO A 387 4.51 -29.37 6.96
C PRO A 387 4.59 -28.26 5.89
N ARG A 388 5.47 -28.42 4.89
CA ARG A 388 5.69 -27.47 3.79
C ARG A 388 5.01 -27.94 2.50
N CYS A 389 4.32 -27.05 1.79
CA CYS A 389 3.69 -27.40 0.52
C CYS A 389 4.75 -27.59 -0.57
N LYS A 390 4.57 -28.65 -1.37
CA LYS A 390 5.42 -28.96 -2.53
C LYS A 390 4.86 -28.45 -3.86
N VAL A 391 3.64 -27.91 -3.85
CA VAL A 391 2.93 -27.47 -5.06
C VAL A 391 3.16 -25.97 -5.26
N PRO A 392 3.60 -25.53 -6.45
CA PRO A 392 3.69 -24.11 -6.78
C PRO A 392 2.29 -23.47 -6.88
N PRO A 393 2.20 -22.12 -6.85
CA PRO A 393 0.94 -21.44 -7.13
C PRO A 393 0.37 -21.89 -8.48
N PRO A 394 -0.97 -21.89 -8.63
CA PRO A 394 -1.63 -22.25 -9.88
C PRO A 394 -0.96 -21.55 -11.06
N GLN A 395 -0.53 -22.32 -12.04
CA GLN A 395 -0.04 -21.77 -13.29
C GLN A 395 -1.23 -21.42 -14.18
N PRO A 396 -1.09 -20.42 -15.06
CA PRO A 396 -2.16 -20.02 -15.97
C PRO A 396 -2.68 -21.26 -16.72
N GLN A 397 -3.98 -21.54 -16.65
CA GLN A 397 -4.55 -22.61 -17.47
C GLN A 397 -4.46 -22.16 -18.93
N THR A 398 -3.80 -22.96 -19.77
CA THR A 398 -3.91 -22.81 -21.22
C THR A 398 -5.38 -23.02 -21.57
N SER A 399 -6.00 -22.03 -22.20
CA SER A 399 -7.36 -22.14 -22.69
C SER A 399 -7.40 -23.21 -23.80
N THR A 400 -7.59 -24.47 -23.42
CA THR A 400 -8.10 -25.46 -24.35
C THR A 400 -9.51 -25.04 -24.70
N THR A 401 -9.67 -24.52 -25.92
CA THR A 401 -10.94 -24.22 -26.56
C THR A 401 -11.85 -25.46 -26.51
N THR A 402 -12.59 -25.60 -25.42
CA THR A 402 -13.83 -26.37 -25.40
C THR A 402 -14.94 -25.34 -25.44
N THR A 403 -15.41 -25.08 -26.65
CA THR A 403 -16.65 -24.36 -26.93
C THR A 403 -17.73 -24.85 -25.96
N PRO A 404 -18.24 -24.03 -25.04
CA PRO A 404 -19.45 -24.39 -24.34
C PRO A 404 -20.56 -24.39 -25.39
N THR A 405 -21.17 -25.56 -25.60
CA THR A 405 -22.39 -25.68 -26.39
C THR A 405 -23.41 -24.69 -25.79
N PRO A 406 -24.09 -23.85 -26.58
CA PRO A 406 -25.06 -22.91 -26.04
C PRO A 406 -26.20 -23.69 -25.37
N LYS A 407 -26.26 -23.67 -24.05
CA LYS A 407 -27.48 -24.08 -23.34
C LYS A 407 -28.52 -22.98 -23.54
N THR A 408 -29.58 -23.34 -24.24
CA THR A 408 -30.80 -22.56 -24.43
C THR A 408 -31.30 -22.03 -23.08
N PRO A 409 -31.74 -20.76 -22.98
CA PRO A 409 -32.28 -20.22 -21.73
C PRO A 409 -33.57 -20.96 -21.36
N THR A 410 -33.59 -21.57 -20.18
CA THR A 410 -34.82 -22.11 -19.59
C THR A 410 -35.55 -20.96 -18.87
N PRO A 411 -36.85 -20.76 -19.09
CA PRO A 411 -37.59 -19.67 -18.47
C PRO A 411 -37.71 -19.87 -16.96
N THR A 412 -37.62 -18.76 -16.25
CA THR A 412 -37.73 -18.57 -14.81
C THR A 412 -38.90 -19.31 -14.16
N ALA A 413 -38.60 -20.19 -13.20
CA ALA A 413 -39.59 -20.74 -12.28
C ALA A 413 -39.78 -19.78 -11.08
N LYS A 414 -41.03 -19.40 -10.84
CA LYS A 414 -41.51 -18.56 -9.73
C LYS A 414 -41.30 -19.28 -8.38
N PRO A 415 -40.88 -18.60 -7.30
CA PRO A 415 -40.71 -19.24 -5.99
C PRO A 415 -42.07 -19.63 -5.37
N PRO A 416 -42.14 -20.72 -4.58
CA PRO A 416 -43.38 -21.20 -3.97
C PRO A 416 -43.82 -20.34 -2.76
N PRO A 417 -45.11 -20.31 -2.42
CA PRO A 417 -45.62 -19.53 -1.30
C PRO A 417 -45.26 -20.17 0.06
N PRO A 418 -45.09 -19.36 1.12
CA PRO A 418 -44.75 -19.88 2.44
C PRO A 418 -45.96 -20.56 3.12
N SER A 419 -45.73 -21.74 3.70
CA SER A 419 -46.68 -22.47 4.51
C SER A 419 -46.90 -21.81 5.87
N SER A 420 -48.16 -21.61 6.23
CA SER A 420 -48.63 -21.12 7.52
C SER A 420 -48.65 -22.23 8.59
N SER A 421 -48.07 -21.96 9.76
CA SER A 421 -48.52 -22.50 11.05
C SER A 421 -48.09 -21.54 12.17
N PRO A 422 -48.94 -21.24 13.17
CA PRO A 422 -48.76 -20.09 14.06
C PRO A 422 -48.03 -20.46 15.35
N VAL A 423 -47.12 -19.60 15.79
CA VAL A 423 -46.74 -19.51 17.21
C VAL A 423 -46.95 -18.08 17.65
N THR A 424 -47.90 -17.93 18.56
CA THR A 424 -48.39 -16.69 19.15
C THR A 424 -47.38 -16.14 20.14
N ILE A 425 -46.83 -14.95 19.90
CA ILE A 425 -46.30 -14.07 20.96
C ILE A 425 -46.82 -12.65 20.70
N THR A 426 -47.56 -12.17 21.68
CA THR A 426 -48.26 -10.89 21.78
C THR A 426 -47.34 -9.66 21.65
N THR A 427 -47.77 -8.69 20.83
CA THR A 427 -47.22 -7.32 20.71
C THR A 427 -48.13 -6.32 21.44
N PRO A 428 -47.61 -5.12 21.74
CA PRO A 428 -48.19 -3.90 21.18
C PRO A 428 -47.10 -3.12 20.43
N GLN A 429 -47.03 -3.21 19.10
CA GLN A 429 -47.62 -2.30 18.12
C GLN A 429 -47.35 -0.80 18.36
N THR A 430 -46.20 -0.33 17.84
CA THR A 430 -46.15 0.85 16.99
C THR A 430 -45.51 0.48 15.65
N THR A 431 -46.08 1.05 14.60
CA THR A 431 -46.11 0.57 13.22
C THR A 431 -44.99 1.15 12.36
N THR A 432 -44.20 0.29 11.70
CA THR A 432 -43.80 0.42 10.28
C THR A 432 -43.28 -0.95 9.78
N LYS A 433 -43.94 -1.50 8.75
CA LYS A 433 -43.52 -2.74 8.07
C LYS A 433 -42.29 -2.48 7.21
N GLY A 434 -41.18 -3.13 7.56
CA GLY A 434 -39.99 -3.23 6.71
C GLY A 434 -40.18 -4.26 5.61
N ALA A 435 -40.14 -3.81 4.36
CA ALA A 435 -39.67 -4.61 3.24
C ALA A 435 -38.15 -4.43 3.16
N HIS A 436 -37.41 -5.49 2.83
CA HIS A 436 -35.98 -5.40 2.52
C HIS A 436 -35.76 -4.45 1.33
N ARG A 437 -35.50 -3.18 1.61
CA ARG A 437 -34.97 -2.20 0.67
C ARG A 437 -33.45 -2.27 0.78
N GLY A 438 -32.78 -2.64 -0.31
CA GLY A 438 -31.35 -2.40 -0.43
C GLY A 438 -31.09 -0.90 -0.31
N MET A 439 -30.08 -0.51 0.48
CA MET A 439 -29.79 0.89 0.78
C MET A 439 -29.62 1.70 -0.51
N THR A 440 -30.37 2.78 -0.67
CA THR A 440 -30.26 3.69 -1.82
C THR A 440 -29.22 4.78 -1.56
N LYS A 441 -28.85 5.53 -2.61
CA LYS A 441 -27.93 6.68 -2.54
C LYS A 441 -28.28 7.70 -1.44
N GLU A 442 -29.56 7.82 -1.09
CA GLU A 442 -30.06 8.69 -0.02
C GLU A 442 -29.71 8.17 1.39
N ASP A 443 -29.59 6.84 1.56
CA ASP A 443 -29.15 6.24 2.84
C ASP A 443 -27.65 6.48 3.08
N TYR A 444 -26.86 6.70 2.03
CA TYR A 444 -25.46 7.12 2.11
C TYR A 444 -25.33 8.58 2.57
N GLU A 445 -26.15 9.48 2.03
CA GLU A 445 -26.13 10.90 2.40
C GLU A 445 -26.55 11.14 3.87
N SER A 446 -27.43 10.30 4.41
CA SER A 446 -27.84 10.37 5.82
C SER A 446 -26.77 9.88 6.80
N ALA A 447 -25.91 8.94 6.41
CA ALA A 447 -24.78 8.48 7.23
C ALA A 447 -23.62 9.49 7.23
N ASP A 448 -23.38 10.16 6.11
CA ASP A 448 -22.41 11.26 5.99
C ASP A 448 -22.81 12.46 6.85
N ALA A 449 -24.11 12.77 6.95
CA ALA A 449 -24.62 13.84 7.83
C ALA A 449 -24.39 13.54 9.33
N ALA A 450 -24.46 12.27 9.74
CA ALA A 450 -24.20 11.88 11.12
C ALA A 450 -22.71 12.01 11.49
N PHE A 451 -21.79 11.74 10.56
CA PHE A 451 -20.35 11.92 10.78
C PHE A 451 -19.91 13.39 10.74
N ALA A 452 -20.55 14.21 9.89
CA ALA A 452 -20.32 15.66 9.84
C ALA A 452 -20.73 16.41 11.12
N SER A 453 -21.54 15.77 11.99
CA SER A 453 -21.95 16.32 13.29
C SER A 453 -20.91 16.17 14.41
N LEU A 454 -19.78 15.51 14.15
CA LEU A 454 -18.63 15.50 15.05
C LEU A 454 -17.99 16.90 15.05
N ASN A 455 -18.28 17.67 16.10
CA ASN A 455 -17.70 19.00 16.36
C ASN A 455 -16.16 18.93 16.47
N LEU A 456 -15.47 19.03 15.34
CA LEU A 456 -14.04 19.35 15.31
C LEU A 456 -13.91 20.87 15.50
N PRO A 457 -13.11 21.35 16.48
CA PRO A 457 -13.00 22.77 16.77
C PRO A 457 -12.47 23.52 15.55
N SER A 458 -13.25 24.50 15.08
CA SER A 458 -12.87 25.39 13.99
C SER A 458 -11.95 26.51 14.50
N THR A 459 -10.94 26.81 13.69
CA THR A 459 -10.13 28.05 13.62
C THR A 459 -8.87 28.15 14.53
N GLY A 460 -7.72 28.05 13.85
CA GLY A 460 -6.38 28.37 14.34
C GLY A 460 -5.32 27.62 13.52
N LEU A 461 -4.26 28.28 13.05
CA LEU A 461 -3.11 27.58 12.46
C LEU A 461 -2.49 26.70 13.56
N ILE A 462 -2.75 25.39 13.51
CA ILE A 462 -2.22 24.44 14.48
C ILE A 462 -0.72 24.28 14.18
N THR A 463 0.14 24.74 15.07
CA THR A 463 1.59 24.49 14.97
C THR A 463 1.85 22.99 15.17
N ALA A 464 2.94 22.46 14.61
CA ALA A 464 3.30 21.04 14.73
C ALA A 464 3.31 20.54 16.19
N ASP A 465 3.75 21.40 17.12
CA ASP A 465 3.77 21.12 18.55
C ASP A 465 2.36 21.00 19.16
N THR A 466 1.42 21.85 18.74
CA THR A 466 0.00 21.76 19.15
C THR A 466 -0.74 20.58 18.52
N ALA A 467 -0.46 20.25 17.26
CA ALA A 467 -1.07 19.08 16.60
C ALA A 467 -0.58 17.78 17.26
N ALA A 468 0.72 17.70 17.55
CA ALA A 468 1.31 16.56 18.22
C ALA A 468 0.95 16.46 19.71
N ALA A 469 0.74 17.57 20.42
CA ALA A 469 0.32 17.55 21.83
C ALA A 469 -1.17 17.23 22.03
N HIS A 470 -2.00 17.37 21.00
CA HIS A 470 -3.39 16.89 21.03
C HIS A 470 -3.53 15.44 20.55
N LEU A 471 -2.56 14.94 19.79
CA LEU A 471 -2.53 13.53 19.35
C LEU A 471 -1.76 12.63 20.33
N ILE A 472 -0.74 13.12 21.04
CA ILE A 472 0.10 12.32 21.97
C ILE A 472 -0.13 12.76 23.41
#